data_AF-A0ABD3NL74-F1
#
_entry.id   AF-A0ABD3NL74-F1
#
_cell.length_a   1.000
_cell.length_b   1.000
_cell.length_c   1.000
_cell.angle_alpha   90.00
_cell.angle_beta   90.00
_cell.angle_gamma   90.00
#
_symmetry.space_group_name_H-M   'P 1'
#
loop_
_entity.id
_entity.type
_entity.pdbx_description
1 polymer ?
#
loop_
_entity_poly.entity_id
_entity_poly.type
_entity_poly.pdbx_seq_one_letter_code
_entity_poly.pdbx_strand_id
1 'polypeptide(L)'
;MRFHLTALTAFATTAAVTASWEPIATYAPGSDVTEHNSLDLDMQAILEALSLQTDEGFQNASSIYSEGGYSLDTSDPIRSYQGFSLQAKEKMWEDCPGCPYLDYSYFYNYYGSHTYGDDIVTAALEGSITSLAKGNFDMSGVSFVGREEVAKKGMVVLNNFMYTIREFEDALDDCQSNCVSCNDGSVHAWDEGVAFYTGSLEGADGSGEGVLLYALADKRCVDYHTCSASGNGLDGTSKVNHELFQLFSLGNYQLLTGDCPAARKTKDRVAQLMYIPLVQGALRYAYKMEFLQGGEKENAEGAIFAAGVVPKVAHFNQGAADTIYSNLKMGTRNTNYAATKKAFENVYPQMGITCADVGGLYSEEIGSYYPGAEPCKDTSNSNKAAVIGGAIGGILGVAIVGLVVFIVFIRHKEVSGEPYFTESLLHNKNQATLTSDSVPETVDGWRKVNADGVSILPAKCFVACNQFYIPSLNAVELDSLALICCEEMSRPKDMGLHPWVRRNRHTPCTIWRDRKAFEDWKNGNAFKEAHGGGAAGDEEKVQQQEKPKPLWSKPPVPVFYEVTLVISSPEGS
;
A
#
# COMPACT_ATOMS: atom_id res chain seq x y z
N MET A 1 47.75 -2.97 -15.00
CA MET A 1 46.90 -3.49 -16.09
C MET A 1 45.45 -3.29 -15.66
N ARG A 2 44.73 -2.43 -16.38
CA ARG A 2 43.28 -2.27 -16.24
C ARG A 2 42.62 -3.54 -16.76
N PHE A 3 41.65 -4.10 -16.04
CA PHE A 3 40.60 -4.90 -16.65
C PHE A 3 39.24 -4.48 -16.13
N HIS A 4 38.33 -4.36 -17.09
CA HIS A 4 37.12 -3.55 -17.11
C HIS A 4 36.00 -4.08 -16.20
N LEU A 5 35.36 -3.16 -15.48
CA LEU A 5 34.01 -3.33 -14.95
C LEU A 5 33.05 -3.35 -16.16
N THR A 6 32.53 -4.52 -16.53
CA THR A 6 31.47 -4.61 -17.54
C THR A 6 30.14 -4.47 -16.82
N ALA A 7 29.46 -3.34 -16.99
CA ALA A 7 28.09 -3.14 -16.54
C ALA A 7 27.19 -4.10 -17.31
N LEU A 8 26.69 -5.14 -16.64
CA LEU A 8 25.64 -5.99 -17.18
C LEU A 8 24.31 -5.21 -17.03
N THR A 9 23.93 -4.47 -18.07
CA THR A 9 22.56 -3.96 -18.19
C THR A 9 21.64 -5.15 -18.46
N ALA A 10 21.12 -5.76 -17.41
CA ALA A 10 19.98 -6.67 -17.50
C ALA A 10 18.75 -5.85 -17.89
N PHE A 11 18.39 -5.87 -19.18
CA PHE A 11 17.05 -5.51 -19.61
C PHE A 11 16.12 -6.62 -19.12
N ALA A 12 15.64 -6.50 -17.88
CA ALA A 12 14.47 -7.23 -17.43
C ALA A 12 13.28 -6.70 -18.23
N THR A 13 12.83 -7.44 -19.24
CA THR A 13 11.49 -7.27 -19.78
C THR A 13 10.53 -7.53 -18.61
N THR A 14 9.94 -6.46 -18.08
CA THR A 14 8.91 -6.51 -17.06
C THR A 14 7.72 -7.29 -17.63
N ALA A 15 7.66 -8.60 -17.36
CA ALA A 15 6.38 -9.23 -17.20
C ALA A 15 5.66 -8.39 -16.15
N ALA A 16 4.50 -7.83 -16.50
CA ALA A 16 3.65 -7.15 -15.54
C ALA A 16 3.22 -8.21 -14.53
N VAL A 17 4.03 -8.38 -13.48
CA VAL A 17 3.67 -9.18 -12.33
C VAL A 17 2.53 -8.41 -11.69
N THR A 18 1.33 -8.98 -11.79
CA THR A 18 0.19 -8.46 -11.06
C THR A 18 0.50 -8.69 -9.58
N ALA A 19 0.57 -7.63 -8.78
CA ALA A 19 0.44 -7.75 -7.33
C ALA A 19 -0.79 -8.63 -7.04
N SER A 20 -0.68 -9.55 -6.07
CA SER A 20 -1.79 -10.44 -5.72
C SER A 20 -2.99 -9.67 -5.16
N TRP A 21 -2.75 -8.45 -4.68
CA TRP A 21 -3.70 -7.57 -4.01
C TRP A 21 -3.69 -6.16 -4.63
N GLU A 22 -4.76 -5.39 -4.43
CA GLU A 22 -4.87 -4.04 -4.98
C GLU A 22 -3.78 -3.14 -4.39
N PRO A 23 -3.03 -2.37 -5.22
CA PRO A 23 -2.05 -1.45 -4.70
C PRO A 23 -2.68 -0.37 -3.81
N ILE A 24 -1.92 0.11 -2.82
CA ILE A 24 -2.30 1.21 -1.93
C ILE A 24 -1.36 2.36 -2.28
N ALA A 25 -1.81 3.40 -3.00
CA ALA A 25 -0.96 4.50 -3.45
C ALA A 25 0.41 4.07 -4.01
N THR A 26 0.41 3.12 -4.96
CA THR A 26 1.57 2.46 -5.59
C THR A 26 2.33 1.43 -4.75
N TYR A 27 2.06 1.33 -3.45
CA TYR A 27 2.57 0.24 -2.62
C TYR A 27 1.86 -1.07 -2.98
N ALA A 28 2.62 -2.15 -3.15
CA ALA A 28 2.09 -3.47 -3.44
C ALA A 28 2.07 -4.31 -2.15
N PRO A 29 0.91 -4.47 -1.49
CA PRO A 29 0.84 -5.21 -0.23
C PRO A 29 1.11 -6.71 -0.45
N GLY A 30 1.72 -7.35 0.55
CA GLY A 30 1.98 -8.79 0.58
C GLY A 30 0.77 -9.61 1.05
N SER A 31 -0.21 -8.96 1.67
CA SER A 31 -1.41 -9.54 2.26
C SER A 31 -2.69 -8.76 1.90
N ASP A 32 -3.85 -9.34 2.18
CA ASP A 32 -5.14 -8.65 1.97
C ASP A 32 -5.45 -7.74 3.16
N VAL A 33 -5.31 -6.43 2.95
CA VAL A 33 -5.63 -5.40 3.94
C VAL A 33 -6.73 -4.46 3.47
N THR A 34 -7.59 -4.93 2.54
CA THR A 34 -8.65 -4.12 1.93
C THR A 34 -9.57 -3.49 2.98
N GLU A 35 -10.00 -4.27 3.96
CA GLU A 35 -10.88 -3.80 5.05
C GLU A 35 -10.16 -2.86 6.04
N HIS A 36 -8.85 -3.01 6.24
CA HIS A 36 -8.06 -2.06 7.04
C HIS A 36 -7.97 -0.70 6.35
N ASN A 37 -7.82 -0.71 5.02
CA ASN A 37 -7.70 0.49 4.21
C ASN A 37 -9.01 1.32 4.19
N SER A 38 -10.16 0.69 4.41
CA SER A 38 -11.49 1.33 4.43
C SER A 38 -11.81 2.16 5.69
N LEU A 39 -10.89 2.28 6.67
CA LEU A 39 -11.08 3.12 7.87
C LEU A 39 -11.30 4.60 7.53
N ASP A 40 -10.81 5.05 6.39
CA ASP A 40 -10.97 6.42 5.94
C ASP A 40 -12.40 6.76 5.49
N LEU A 41 -13.21 5.77 5.14
CA LEU A 41 -14.63 5.96 4.86
C LEU A 41 -15.41 6.34 6.13
N ASP A 42 -15.03 5.79 7.30
CA ASP A 42 -15.57 6.23 8.59
C ASP A 42 -15.20 7.69 8.86
N MET A 43 -13.95 8.09 8.55
CA MET A 43 -13.54 9.49 8.68
C MET A 43 -14.30 10.39 7.72
N GLN A 44 -14.52 9.99 6.46
CA GLN A 44 -15.31 10.77 5.51
C GLN A 44 -16.73 11.02 6.03
N ALA A 45 -17.39 9.98 6.56
CA ALA A 45 -18.71 10.12 7.18
C ALA A 45 -18.70 11.04 8.42
N ILE A 46 -17.66 10.96 9.26
CA ILE A 46 -17.46 11.88 10.40
C ILE A 46 -17.28 13.32 9.93
N LEU A 47 -16.49 13.56 8.88
CA LEU A 47 -16.27 14.89 8.31
C LEU A 47 -17.59 15.49 7.80
N GLU A 48 -18.41 14.70 7.11
CA GLU A 48 -19.74 15.11 6.66
C GLU A 48 -20.64 15.47 7.84
N ALA A 49 -20.70 14.61 8.86
CA ALA A 49 -21.53 14.83 10.05
C ALA A 49 -21.12 16.09 10.83
N LEU A 50 -19.81 16.27 11.09
CA LEU A 50 -19.31 17.44 11.83
C LEU A 50 -19.48 18.75 11.05
N SER A 51 -19.43 18.71 9.71
CA SER A 51 -19.60 19.89 8.85
C SER A 51 -20.98 20.55 9.00
N LEU A 52 -21.97 19.82 9.51
CA LEU A 52 -23.30 20.35 9.79
C LEU A 52 -23.29 21.37 10.94
N GLN A 53 -22.32 21.29 11.85
CA GLN A 53 -22.18 22.18 13.01
C GLN A 53 -23.48 22.29 13.83
N THR A 54 -24.11 21.14 14.07
CA THR A 54 -25.30 21.00 14.91
C THR A 54 -25.07 19.94 15.99
N ASP A 55 -25.89 19.95 17.04
CA ASP A 55 -25.86 18.89 18.06
C ASP A 55 -26.07 17.50 17.44
N GLU A 56 -26.98 17.38 16.47
CA GLU A 56 -27.23 16.12 15.74
C GLU A 56 -26.01 15.68 14.92
N GLY A 57 -25.33 16.60 14.23
CA GLY A 57 -24.11 16.29 13.48
C GLY A 57 -22.99 15.78 14.39
N PHE A 58 -22.82 16.38 15.57
CA PHE A 58 -21.86 15.92 16.57
C PHE A 58 -22.25 14.58 17.21
N GLN A 59 -23.53 14.33 17.46
CA GLN A 59 -24.02 13.03 17.93
C GLN A 59 -23.76 11.93 16.89
N ASN A 60 -24.06 12.18 15.62
CA ASN A 60 -23.79 11.23 14.53
C ASN A 60 -22.29 10.95 14.39
N ALA A 61 -21.46 11.99 14.44
CA ALA A 61 -20.01 11.84 14.44
C ALA A 61 -19.52 11.01 15.64
N SER A 62 -20.10 11.21 16.82
CA SER A 62 -19.79 10.42 18.02
C SER A 62 -20.14 8.95 17.86
N SER A 63 -21.29 8.63 17.25
CA SER A 63 -21.68 7.24 16.96
C SER A 63 -20.70 6.55 16.02
N ILE A 64 -20.33 7.21 14.90
CA ILE A 64 -19.36 6.65 13.96
C ILE A 64 -17.98 6.52 14.62
N TYR A 65 -17.57 7.49 15.43
CA TYR A 65 -16.32 7.45 16.17
C TYR A 65 -16.20 6.23 17.10
N SER A 66 -17.28 5.89 17.80
CA SER A 66 -17.31 4.76 18.75
C SER A 66 -17.54 3.40 18.08
N GLU A 67 -18.40 3.35 17.07
CA GLU A 67 -18.89 2.09 16.49
C GLU A 67 -18.14 1.70 15.20
N GLY A 68 -17.61 2.67 14.47
CA GLY A 68 -17.13 2.47 13.09
C GLY A 68 -18.26 2.07 12.15
N GLY A 69 -17.91 1.70 10.92
CA GLY A 69 -18.89 1.27 9.92
C GLY A 69 -18.30 0.62 8.68
N TYR A 70 -17.04 0.92 8.35
CA TYR A 70 -16.42 0.46 7.10
C TYR A 70 -15.17 -0.40 7.28
N SER A 71 -14.41 -0.27 8.38
CA SER A 71 -13.22 -1.11 8.60
C SER A 71 -13.53 -2.41 9.37
N LEU A 72 -13.74 -3.51 8.65
CA LEU A 72 -14.15 -4.80 9.23
C LEU A 72 -12.97 -5.63 9.76
N ASP A 73 -13.04 -6.10 11.00
CA ASP A 73 -12.14 -7.13 11.51
C ASP A 73 -12.57 -8.52 11.03
N THR A 74 -11.61 -9.31 10.55
CA THR A 74 -11.81 -10.69 10.09
C THR A 74 -12.40 -11.62 11.16
N SER A 75 -12.34 -11.21 12.43
CA SER A 75 -12.84 -11.97 13.59
C SER A 75 -14.02 -11.34 14.35
N ASP A 76 -14.49 -10.15 13.94
CA ASP A 76 -15.58 -9.30 14.51
C ASP A 76 -15.31 -8.81 15.96
N PRO A 77 -15.48 -7.52 16.35
CA PRO A 77 -16.30 -6.43 15.78
C PRO A 77 -15.59 -5.46 14.81
N ILE A 78 -16.39 -4.60 14.16
CA ILE A 78 -15.95 -3.43 13.37
C ILE A 78 -14.92 -2.58 14.15
N ARG A 79 -13.84 -2.16 13.49
CA ARG A 79 -12.84 -1.25 14.07
C ARG A 79 -13.36 0.18 14.10
N SER A 80 -13.03 0.90 15.18
CA SER A 80 -13.37 2.30 15.34
C SER A 80 -12.18 3.12 15.82
N TYR A 81 -12.19 4.43 15.51
CA TYR A 81 -11.17 5.36 15.98
C TYR A 81 -11.12 5.43 17.51
N GLN A 82 -12.25 5.21 18.19
CA GLN A 82 -12.28 5.11 19.65
C GLN A 82 -11.59 3.83 20.12
N GLY A 83 -11.88 2.69 19.48
CA GLY A 83 -11.27 1.41 19.80
C GLY A 83 -9.75 1.44 19.78
N PHE A 84 -9.15 2.17 18.83
CA PHE A 84 -7.70 2.36 18.75
C PHE A 84 -7.08 2.97 20.01
N SER A 85 -7.78 3.91 20.64
CA SER A 85 -7.31 4.55 21.87
C SER A 85 -7.68 3.74 23.12
N LEU A 86 -8.85 3.09 23.16
CA LEU A 86 -9.28 2.32 24.34
C LEU A 86 -8.45 1.04 24.54
N GLN A 87 -8.01 0.40 23.45
CA GLN A 87 -7.18 -0.82 23.49
C GLN A 87 -5.68 -0.52 23.61
N ALA A 88 -5.30 0.76 23.62
CA ALA A 88 -3.90 1.19 23.54
C ALA A 88 -3.02 0.65 24.68
N LYS A 89 -3.58 0.52 25.88
CA LYS A 89 -2.84 -0.04 27.03
C LYS A 89 -2.41 -1.48 26.78
N GLU A 90 -3.36 -2.34 26.41
CA GLU A 90 -3.14 -3.77 26.13
C GLU A 90 -2.27 -3.99 24.88
N LYS A 91 -2.38 -3.11 23.88
CA LYS A 91 -1.67 -3.29 22.60
C LYS A 91 -0.30 -2.63 22.52
N MET A 92 0.02 -1.67 23.40
CA MET A 92 1.22 -0.83 23.26
C MET A 92 1.95 -0.52 24.57
N TRP A 93 1.39 -0.86 25.73
CA TRP A 93 2.00 -0.55 27.04
C TRP A 93 2.36 -1.78 27.85
N GLU A 94 1.41 -2.70 27.99
CA GLU A 94 1.56 -3.97 28.71
C GLU A 94 1.23 -5.12 27.77
N ASP A 95 1.66 -6.34 28.11
CA ASP A 95 1.23 -7.58 27.46
C ASP A 95 1.55 -7.78 25.96
N CYS A 96 2.42 -6.95 25.36
CA CYS A 96 3.02 -7.21 24.04
C CYS A 96 4.54 -7.49 24.09
N PRO A 97 5.12 -8.30 23.17
CA PRO A 97 6.54 -8.66 23.17
C PRO A 97 7.50 -7.46 23.18
N GLY A 98 7.19 -6.39 22.45
CA GLY A 98 7.97 -5.16 22.35
C GLY A 98 7.55 -4.04 23.31
N CYS A 99 6.60 -4.30 24.21
CA CYS A 99 6.03 -3.29 25.10
C CYS A 99 7.00 -2.84 26.21
N PRO A 100 6.90 -1.57 26.67
CA PRO A 100 6.05 -0.53 26.09
C PRO A 100 6.67 0.02 24.79
N TYR A 101 5.84 0.23 23.76
CA TYR A 101 6.31 0.80 22.50
C TYR A 101 6.82 2.23 22.68
N LEU A 102 7.90 2.55 21.97
CA LEU A 102 8.69 3.77 22.23
C LEU A 102 7.86 5.04 22.01
N ASP A 103 7.21 5.18 20.86
CA ASP A 103 6.45 6.38 20.54
C ASP A 103 5.22 6.52 21.43
N TYR A 104 4.49 5.43 21.70
CA TYR A 104 3.36 5.43 22.63
C TYR A 104 3.78 5.87 24.05
N SER A 105 4.98 5.46 24.48
CA SER A 105 5.53 5.85 25.78
C SER A 105 5.71 7.35 25.94
N TYR A 106 6.04 8.09 24.88
CA TYR A 106 6.13 9.55 24.96
C TYR A 106 4.79 10.17 25.33
N PHE A 107 3.71 9.68 24.74
CA PHE A 107 2.35 10.18 24.94
C PHE A 107 1.83 9.83 26.33
N TYR A 108 1.93 8.58 26.76
CA TYR A 108 1.52 8.19 28.11
C TYR A 108 2.29 8.98 29.18
N ASN A 109 3.62 9.09 29.07
CA ASN A 109 4.43 9.81 30.05
C ASN A 109 4.10 11.31 30.13
N TYR A 110 3.61 11.91 29.05
CA TYR A 110 3.21 13.31 29.02
C TYR A 110 1.79 13.52 29.55
N TYR A 111 0.84 12.77 29.01
CA TYR A 111 -0.59 12.94 29.29
C TYR A 111 -1.05 12.24 30.58
N GLY A 112 -0.34 11.20 31.02
CA GLY A 112 -0.73 10.39 32.18
C GLY A 112 -1.97 9.53 31.96
N SER A 113 -2.41 9.38 30.70
CA SER A 113 -3.58 8.59 30.32
C SER A 113 -3.22 7.60 29.21
N HIS A 114 -3.68 6.36 29.33
CA HIS A 114 -3.56 5.37 28.27
C HIS A 114 -4.53 5.65 27.10
N THR A 115 -5.59 6.39 27.38
CA THR A 115 -6.66 6.73 26.43
C THR A 115 -6.57 8.19 25.99
N TYR A 116 -5.39 8.83 26.06
CA TYR A 116 -5.21 10.27 25.83
C TYR A 116 -5.88 10.77 24.53
N GLY A 117 -5.90 9.93 23.48
CA GLY A 117 -6.51 10.25 22.20
C GLY A 117 -8.03 10.32 22.29
N ASP A 118 -8.66 9.29 22.87
CA ASP A 118 -10.10 9.28 23.20
C ASP A 118 -10.47 10.38 24.18
N ASP A 119 -9.68 10.61 25.24
CA ASP A 119 -9.95 11.66 26.22
C ASP A 119 -10.11 13.04 25.53
N ILE A 120 -9.21 13.36 24.58
CA ILE A 120 -9.22 14.63 23.83
C ILE A 120 -10.35 14.67 22.79
N VAL A 121 -10.54 13.60 22.02
CA VAL A 121 -11.56 13.55 20.97
C VAL A 121 -12.96 13.58 21.56
N THR A 122 -13.22 12.79 22.60
CA THR A 122 -14.50 12.79 23.33
C THR A 122 -14.77 14.14 23.97
N ALA A 123 -13.75 14.81 24.55
CA ALA A 123 -13.93 16.16 25.06
C ALA A 123 -14.35 17.16 23.97
N ALA A 124 -13.82 17.04 22.75
CA ALA A 124 -14.24 17.85 21.62
C ALA A 124 -15.67 17.53 21.15
N LEU A 125 -16.00 16.24 21.04
CA LEU A 125 -17.33 15.78 20.61
C LEU A 125 -18.42 16.16 21.62
N GLU A 126 -18.12 16.17 22.92
CA GLU A 126 -19.09 16.49 23.97
C GLU A 126 -19.07 17.97 24.40
N GLY A 127 -18.01 18.71 24.07
CA GLY A 127 -17.80 20.08 24.57
C GLY A 127 -17.42 20.10 26.06
N SER A 128 -16.71 19.08 26.52
CA SER A 128 -16.29 18.91 27.91
C SER A 128 -14.81 19.27 28.11
N ILE A 129 -14.27 19.01 29.29
CA ILE A 129 -12.87 19.28 29.64
C ILE A 129 -12.18 17.96 29.96
N THR A 130 -10.96 17.80 29.46
CA THR A 130 -10.14 16.60 29.75
C THR A 130 -9.60 16.61 31.18
N SER A 131 -9.20 15.43 31.68
CA SER A 131 -8.51 15.27 32.99
C SER A 131 -7.14 14.59 32.83
N LEU A 132 -6.26 15.22 32.06
CA LEU A 132 -4.90 14.75 31.76
C LEU A 132 -3.89 15.35 32.75
N ALA A 133 -2.77 14.64 32.98
CA ALA A 133 -1.67 15.10 33.81
C ALA A 133 -1.02 16.38 33.25
N LYS A 134 -0.90 16.48 31.92
CA LYS A 134 -0.50 17.68 31.18
C LYS A 134 -1.33 17.78 29.90
N GLY A 135 -1.36 18.96 29.29
CA GLY A 135 -1.92 19.10 27.95
C GLY A 135 -3.44 19.10 27.86
N ASN A 136 -4.15 19.51 28.93
CA ASN A 136 -5.61 19.51 28.94
C ASN A 136 -6.23 20.34 27.80
N PHE A 137 -7.33 19.84 27.25
CA PHE A 137 -8.22 20.52 26.33
C PHE A 137 -9.49 20.92 27.08
N ASP A 138 -9.72 22.22 27.18
CA ASP A 138 -10.97 22.79 27.69
C ASP A 138 -11.83 23.18 26.49
N MET A 139 -12.83 22.34 26.19
CA MET A 139 -13.78 22.57 25.11
C MET A 139 -15.07 23.22 25.60
N SER A 140 -15.13 23.58 26.89
CA SER A 140 -16.29 24.24 27.46
C SER A 140 -16.43 25.66 26.89
N GLY A 141 -17.59 25.93 26.29
CA GLY A 141 -17.85 27.22 25.63
C GLY A 141 -17.11 27.44 24.31
N VAL A 142 -16.37 26.44 23.80
CA VAL A 142 -15.84 26.45 22.43
C VAL A 142 -16.98 26.17 21.45
N SER A 143 -17.08 26.94 20.36
CA SER A 143 -18.15 26.74 19.38
C SER A 143 -17.98 25.43 18.60
N PHE A 144 -18.99 25.06 17.80
CA PHE A 144 -18.87 23.90 16.91
C PHE A 144 -17.69 24.02 15.95
N VAL A 145 -17.27 25.24 15.57
CA VAL A 145 -16.13 25.46 14.68
C VAL A 145 -14.83 24.94 15.31
N GLY A 146 -14.52 25.35 16.54
CA GLY A 146 -13.31 24.86 17.23
C GLY A 146 -13.42 23.38 17.59
N ARG A 147 -14.60 22.93 18.04
CA ARG A 147 -14.83 21.53 18.42
C ARG A 147 -14.69 20.56 17.25
N GLU A 148 -15.21 20.93 16.08
CA GLU A 148 -15.09 20.17 14.84
C GLU A 148 -13.61 19.93 14.50
N GLU A 149 -12.79 20.98 14.57
CA GLU A 149 -11.37 20.90 14.22
C GLU A 149 -10.57 20.03 15.18
N VAL A 150 -10.83 20.11 16.49
CA VAL A 150 -10.17 19.23 17.48
C VAL A 150 -10.62 17.78 17.28
N ALA A 151 -11.92 17.52 17.09
CA ALA A 151 -12.45 16.17 16.92
C ALA A 151 -11.87 15.48 15.68
N LYS A 152 -12.07 16.03 14.49
CA LYS A 152 -11.68 15.36 13.23
C LYS A 152 -10.16 15.20 13.10
N LYS A 153 -9.38 16.20 13.52
CA LYS A 153 -7.92 16.10 13.46
C LYS A 153 -7.37 15.24 14.58
N GLY A 154 -7.96 15.27 15.78
CA GLY A 154 -7.53 14.43 16.90
C GLY A 154 -7.65 12.95 16.57
N MET A 155 -8.74 12.54 15.92
CA MET A 155 -8.90 11.19 15.42
C MET A 155 -7.77 10.77 14.47
N VAL A 156 -7.31 11.66 13.58
CA VAL A 156 -6.20 11.38 12.64
C VAL A 156 -4.83 11.45 13.32
N VAL A 157 -4.50 12.54 14.02
CA VAL A 157 -3.13 12.84 14.49
C VAL A 157 -2.81 12.27 15.88
N LEU A 158 -3.81 11.79 16.62
CA LEU A 158 -3.62 11.12 17.91
C LEU A 158 -3.95 9.63 17.81
N ASN A 159 -5.15 9.28 17.33
CA ASN A 159 -5.62 7.88 17.36
C ASN A 159 -5.05 7.09 16.18
N ASN A 160 -5.38 7.47 14.94
CA ASN A 160 -4.91 6.79 13.75
C ASN A 160 -3.38 6.86 13.61
N PHE A 161 -2.77 8.03 13.82
CA PHE A 161 -1.30 8.19 13.85
C PHE A 161 -0.60 7.18 14.77
N MET A 162 -1.05 7.05 16.02
CA MET A 162 -0.41 6.13 16.96
C MET A 162 -0.71 4.68 16.60
N TYR A 163 -1.92 4.38 16.12
CA TYR A 163 -2.31 3.04 15.72
C TYR A 163 -1.56 2.57 14.46
N THR A 164 -1.28 3.45 13.50
CA THR A 164 -0.37 3.18 12.38
C THR A 164 1.02 2.77 12.88
N ILE A 165 1.56 3.48 13.88
CA ILE A 165 2.86 3.12 14.46
C ILE A 165 2.78 1.78 15.20
N ARG A 166 1.66 1.51 15.89
CA ARG A 166 1.38 0.22 16.54
C ARG A 166 1.48 -0.93 15.57
N GLU A 167 0.86 -0.84 14.40
CA GLU A 167 0.88 -1.94 13.41
C GLU A 167 2.30 -2.23 12.91
N PHE A 168 3.13 -1.21 12.72
CA PHE A 168 4.54 -1.44 12.39
C PHE A 168 5.36 -2.03 13.55
N GLU A 169 5.01 -1.76 14.81
CA GLU A 169 5.63 -2.43 15.96
C GLU A 169 5.17 -3.90 16.06
N ASP A 170 3.87 -4.15 15.90
CA ASP A 170 3.27 -5.50 15.92
C ASP A 170 3.90 -6.42 14.87
N ALA A 171 4.10 -5.88 13.66
CA ALA A 171 4.83 -6.55 12.59
C ALA A 171 6.23 -7.06 13.02
N LEU A 172 6.88 -6.34 13.94
CA LEU A 172 8.23 -6.65 14.39
C LEU A 172 8.25 -7.54 15.62
N ASP A 173 7.22 -7.47 16.46
CA ASP A 173 7.00 -8.40 17.57
C ASP A 173 6.80 -9.83 17.05
N ASP A 174 6.12 -9.97 15.92
CA ASP A 174 5.90 -11.27 15.26
C ASP A 174 7.06 -11.71 14.35
N CYS A 175 8.05 -10.85 14.11
CA CYS A 175 9.10 -11.13 13.14
C CYS A 175 10.09 -12.20 13.63
N GLN A 176 10.22 -13.28 12.86
CA GLN A 176 11.17 -14.35 13.10
C GLN A 176 12.37 -14.27 12.16
N SER A 177 13.56 -14.23 12.75
CA SER A 177 14.81 -14.19 11.99
C SER A 177 15.15 -15.54 11.36
N ASN A 178 15.74 -15.51 10.17
CA ASN A 178 16.17 -16.71 9.42
C ASN A 178 15.04 -17.70 9.08
N CYS A 179 13.79 -17.24 9.04
CA CYS A 179 12.64 -18.03 8.59
C CYS A 179 11.78 -17.24 7.59
N VAL A 180 11.83 -17.60 6.31
CA VAL A 180 11.09 -16.91 5.23
C VAL A 180 9.58 -17.21 5.29
N SER A 181 9.19 -18.42 5.72
CA SER A 181 7.79 -18.86 5.78
C SER A 181 7.08 -18.50 7.10
N CYS A 182 7.78 -17.94 8.09
CA CYS A 182 7.20 -17.66 9.41
C CYS A 182 6.54 -16.27 9.51
N ASN A 183 6.86 -15.36 8.58
CA ASN A 183 6.56 -13.93 8.74
C ASN A 183 5.33 -13.46 7.96
N ASP A 184 4.36 -14.35 7.65
CA ASP A 184 3.09 -13.92 7.03
C ASP A 184 2.33 -12.93 7.92
N GLY A 185 2.24 -13.22 9.22
CA GLY A 185 1.62 -12.33 10.21
C GLY A 185 2.33 -10.98 10.29
N SER A 186 3.67 -11.00 10.34
CA SER A 186 4.48 -9.78 10.32
C SER A 186 4.26 -8.92 9.08
N VAL A 187 4.22 -9.55 7.91
CA VAL A 187 3.94 -8.85 6.64
C VAL A 187 2.52 -8.29 6.64
N HIS A 188 1.56 -9.03 7.19
CA HIS A 188 0.18 -8.57 7.32
C HIS A 188 0.06 -7.33 8.19
N ALA A 189 0.57 -7.35 9.42
CA ALA A 189 0.58 -6.18 10.31
C ALA A 189 1.33 -4.99 9.69
N TRP A 190 2.42 -5.23 8.95
CA TRP A 190 3.10 -4.15 8.23
C TRP A 190 2.23 -3.53 7.14
N ASP A 191 1.53 -4.35 6.35
CA ASP A 191 0.59 -3.89 5.33
C ASP A 191 -0.59 -3.13 5.96
N GLU A 192 -1.08 -3.55 7.13
CA GLU A 192 -2.11 -2.82 7.89
C GLU A 192 -1.63 -1.42 8.28
N GLY A 193 -0.38 -1.28 8.72
CA GLY A 193 0.23 0.02 8.97
C GLY A 193 0.21 0.93 7.74
N VAL A 194 0.53 0.39 6.55
CA VAL A 194 0.46 1.16 5.29
C VAL A 194 -0.98 1.54 4.93
N ALA A 195 -1.93 0.61 5.13
CA ALA A 195 -3.35 0.85 4.90
C ALA A 195 -3.88 1.98 5.81
N PHE A 196 -3.62 1.93 7.11
CA PHE A 196 -4.05 2.96 8.06
C PHE A 196 -3.36 4.31 7.86
N TYR A 197 -2.13 4.33 7.33
CA TYR A 197 -1.47 5.58 6.95
C TYR A 197 -2.18 6.26 5.76
N THR A 198 -2.64 5.44 4.80
CA THR A 198 -3.00 5.90 3.45
C THR A 198 -4.51 6.10 3.30
N GLY A 199 -5.30 5.05 3.54
CA GLY A 199 -6.74 5.05 3.27
C GLY A 199 -7.09 4.64 1.83
N SER A 200 -8.27 4.04 1.69
CA SER A 200 -8.83 3.56 0.42
C SER A 200 -9.13 4.68 -0.59
N LEU A 201 -9.46 5.87 -0.12
CA LEU A 201 -9.82 7.05 -0.92
C LEU A 201 -8.64 7.62 -1.71
N GLU A 202 -7.40 7.31 -1.35
CA GLU A 202 -6.20 7.66 -2.13
C GLU A 202 -6.11 6.85 -3.43
N GLY A 203 -6.78 5.70 -3.49
CA GLY A 203 -6.77 4.79 -4.63
C GLY A 203 -5.43 4.10 -4.88
N ALA A 204 -5.36 3.35 -5.99
CA ALA A 204 -4.22 2.50 -6.30
C ALA A 204 -2.94 3.25 -6.66
N ASP A 205 -3.04 4.50 -7.12
CA ASP A 205 -1.90 5.33 -7.52
C ASP A 205 -1.63 6.53 -6.61
N GLY A 206 -2.45 6.75 -5.59
CA GLY A 206 -2.26 7.83 -4.62
C GLY A 206 -2.66 9.20 -5.16
N SER A 207 -3.49 9.24 -6.21
CA SER A 207 -4.02 10.46 -6.81
C SER A 207 -5.44 10.82 -6.34
N GLY A 208 -6.00 10.04 -5.43
CA GLY A 208 -7.34 10.23 -4.89
C GLY A 208 -7.46 11.39 -3.90
N GLU A 209 -8.65 11.51 -3.29
CA GLU A 209 -8.97 12.56 -2.31
C GLU A 209 -9.04 11.94 -0.91
N GLY A 210 -7.89 11.48 -0.40
CA GLY A 210 -7.84 10.87 0.92
C GLY A 210 -8.03 11.85 2.08
N VAL A 211 -8.26 11.28 3.26
CA VAL A 211 -8.58 12.04 4.49
C VAL A 211 -7.70 11.67 5.68
N LEU A 212 -6.70 10.79 5.49
CA LEU A 212 -5.78 10.33 6.53
C LEU A 212 -4.40 11.00 6.43
N LEU A 213 -3.36 10.33 6.94
CA LEU A 213 -2.01 10.88 7.10
C LEU A 213 -1.32 11.12 5.77
N TYR A 214 -1.57 10.29 4.75
CA TYR A 214 -1.07 10.52 3.38
C TYR A 214 -1.54 11.87 2.83
N ALA A 215 -2.85 12.10 2.73
CA ALA A 215 -3.43 13.38 2.31
C ALA A 215 -2.98 14.55 3.20
N LEU A 216 -2.83 14.33 4.51
CA LEU A 216 -2.31 15.35 5.42
C LEU A 216 -0.88 15.76 5.03
N ALA A 217 0.01 14.81 4.75
CA ALA A 217 1.39 15.07 4.35
C ALA A 217 1.45 15.84 3.03
N ASP A 218 0.64 15.46 2.04
CA ASP A 218 0.55 16.15 0.75
C ASP A 218 0.01 17.57 0.92
N LYS A 219 -1.03 17.76 1.74
CA LYS A 219 -1.54 19.09 2.05
C LYS A 219 -0.49 19.98 2.71
N ARG A 220 0.32 19.42 3.62
CA ARG A 220 1.37 20.19 4.31
C ARG A 220 2.57 20.46 3.41
N CYS A 221 2.88 19.59 2.45
CA CYS A 221 4.02 19.83 1.58
C CYS A 221 3.83 21.09 0.73
N VAL A 222 2.59 21.36 0.29
CA VAL A 222 2.23 22.58 -0.45
C VAL A 222 2.48 23.81 0.42
N ASP A 223 1.99 23.77 1.67
CA ASP A 223 2.19 24.85 2.66
C ASP A 223 3.69 25.10 2.96
N TYR A 224 4.56 24.09 2.82
CA TYR A 224 5.96 24.14 3.27
C TYR A 224 7.01 24.08 2.16
N HIS A 225 6.59 24.06 0.90
CA HIS A 225 7.46 23.92 -0.27
C HIS A 225 8.33 22.66 -0.22
N THR A 226 7.73 21.55 0.23
CA THR A 226 8.39 20.24 0.42
C THR A 226 7.74 19.12 -0.40
N CYS A 227 6.99 19.47 -1.46
CA CYS A 227 6.45 18.48 -2.39
C CYS A 227 7.52 17.99 -3.37
N SER A 228 7.18 16.96 -4.14
CA SER A 228 8.03 16.19 -5.05
C SER A 228 9.10 15.35 -4.34
N ALA A 229 9.67 14.39 -5.07
CA ALA A 229 10.76 13.54 -4.57
C ALA A 229 12.02 14.33 -4.14
N SER A 230 12.26 15.52 -4.72
CA SER A 230 13.37 16.39 -4.33
C SER A 230 13.05 17.31 -3.14
N GLY A 231 11.78 17.41 -2.72
CA GLY A 231 11.36 18.25 -1.59
C GLY A 231 11.54 19.75 -1.81
N ASN A 232 11.37 20.21 -3.05
CA ASN A 232 11.44 21.61 -3.44
C ASN A 232 10.32 21.99 -4.41
N GLY A 233 9.23 21.21 -4.41
CA GLY A 233 8.04 21.42 -5.22
C GLY A 233 6.88 21.98 -4.38
N LEU A 234 5.91 22.57 -5.07
CA LEU A 234 4.69 23.16 -4.49
C LEU A 234 3.44 22.32 -4.78
N ASP A 235 3.57 21.25 -5.56
CA ASP A 235 2.47 20.41 -5.99
C ASP A 235 2.85 18.93 -6.03
N GLY A 236 1.82 18.09 -6.10
CA GLY A 236 1.95 16.63 -6.11
C GLY A 236 2.27 16.03 -4.75
N THR A 237 2.82 14.81 -4.78
CA THR A 237 3.13 14.03 -3.59
C THR A 237 4.24 14.65 -2.76
N SER A 238 4.06 14.65 -1.44
CA SER A 238 5.03 15.13 -0.47
C SER A 238 6.34 14.33 -0.53
N LYS A 239 7.46 15.01 -0.27
CA LYS A 239 8.75 14.31 -0.07
C LYS A 239 8.63 13.23 1.01
N VAL A 240 7.85 13.51 2.07
CA VAL A 240 7.58 12.57 3.16
C VAL A 240 6.90 11.31 2.63
N ASN A 241 5.83 11.42 1.84
CA ASN A 241 5.17 10.25 1.24
C ASN A 241 6.11 9.49 0.30
N HIS A 242 6.91 10.18 -0.53
CA HIS A 242 7.90 9.52 -1.37
C HIS A 242 8.92 8.70 -0.55
N GLU A 243 9.45 9.26 0.55
CA GLU A 243 10.39 8.53 1.42
C GLU A 243 9.69 7.39 2.18
N LEU A 244 8.50 7.63 2.71
CA LEU A 244 7.73 6.63 3.46
C LEU A 244 7.37 5.44 2.60
N PHE A 245 6.92 5.61 1.35
CA PHE A 245 6.54 4.48 0.49
C PHE A 245 7.73 3.64 0.03
N GLN A 246 8.91 4.25 -0.09
CA GLN A 246 10.16 3.51 -0.26
C GLN A 246 10.49 2.68 1.00
N LEU A 247 10.31 3.25 2.19
CA LEU A 247 10.54 2.57 3.46
C LEU A 247 9.50 1.48 3.74
N PHE A 248 8.23 1.69 3.36
CA PHE A 248 7.18 0.68 3.45
C PHE A 248 7.52 -0.53 2.60
N SER A 249 7.92 -0.31 1.35
CA SER A 249 8.38 -1.38 0.45
C SER A 249 9.62 -2.10 1.00
N LEU A 250 10.57 -1.35 1.56
CA LEU A 250 11.79 -1.90 2.15
C LEU A 250 11.51 -2.73 3.40
N GLY A 251 10.65 -2.25 4.30
CA GLY A 251 10.29 -2.93 5.54
C GLY A 251 9.52 -4.22 5.26
N ASN A 252 8.56 -4.19 4.34
CA ASN A 252 7.86 -5.39 3.87
C ASN A 252 8.86 -6.44 3.36
N TYR A 253 9.80 -6.04 2.50
CA TYR A 253 10.87 -6.95 2.02
C TYR A 253 11.73 -7.52 3.15
N GLN A 254 12.12 -6.69 4.12
CA GLN A 254 12.94 -7.12 5.25
C GLN A 254 12.20 -8.11 6.15
N LEU A 255 10.91 -7.89 6.43
CA LEU A 255 10.07 -8.83 7.17
C LEU A 255 9.90 -10.14 6.40
N LEU A 256 9.60 -10.04 5.10
CA LEU A 256 9.42 -11.17 4.21
C LEU A 256 10.66 -12.07 4.12
N THR A 257 11.85 -11.49 4.22
CA THR A 257 13.14 -12.22 4.24
C THR A 257 13.65 -12.56 5.64
N GLY A 258 12.94 -12.15 6.69
CA GLY A 258 13.32 -12.40 8.09
C GLY A 258 14.50 -11.56 8.58
N ASP A 259 14.81 -10.43 7.96
CA ASP A 259 15.78 -9.44 8.46
C ASP A 259 15.11 -8.48 9.47
N CYS A 260 14.64 -9.04 10.58
CA CYS A 260 13.96 -8.29 11.65
C CYS A 260 14.80 -7.11 12.18
N PRO A 261 16.14 -7.23 12.39
CA PRO A 261 16.96 -6.09 12.81
C PRO A 261 17.00 -4.94 11.80
N ALA A 262 16.97 -5.23 10.50
CA ALA A 262 16.87 -4.18 9.48
C ALA A 262 15.46 -3.58 9.41
N ALA A 263 14.42 -4.42 9.49
CA ALA A 263 13.02 -3.97 9.54
C ALA A 263 12.77 -3.02 10.72
N ARG A 264 13.35 -3.31 11.89
CA ARG A 264 13.33 -2.41 13.07
C ARG A 264 13.87 -1.01 12.75
N LYS A 265 15.03 -0.92 12.08
CA LYS A 265 15.63 0.36 11.70
C LYS A 265 14.78 1.11 10.68
N THR A 266 14.18 0.38 9.74
CA THR A 266 13.26 0.94 8.75
C THR A 266 12.03 1.53 9.42
N LYS A 267 11.41 0.80 10.36
CA LYS A 267 10.30 1.32 11.17
C LYS A 267 10.70 2.56 11.94
N ASP A 268 11.85 2.58 12.59
CA ASP A 268 12.31 3.76 13.33
C ASP A 268 12.41 4.99 12.44
N ARG A 269 12.86 4.83 11.19
CA ARG A 269 12.88 5.92 10.21
C ARG A 269 11.46 6.32 9.76
N VAL A 270 10.57 5.36 9.54
CA VAL A 270 9.15 5.61 9.24
C VAL A 270 8.52 6.48 10.33
N ALA A 271 8.63 6.07 11.59
CA ALA A 271 8.07 6.80 12.73
C ALA A 271 8.67 8.22 12.84
N GLN A 272 9.95 8.43 12.56
CA GLN A 272 10.57 9.78 12.54
C GLN A 272 9.93 10.69 11.47
N LEU A 273 9.75 10.17 10.26
CA LEU A 273 9.20 10.93 9.13
C LEU A 273 7.72 11.29 9.34
N MET A 274 6.93 10.41 9.95
CA MET A 274 5.51 10.66 10.20
C MET A 274 5.24 11.88 11.09
N TYR A 275 6.20 12.35 11.90
CA TYR A 275 6.02 13.59 12.70
C TYR A 275 6.13 14.88 11.87
N ILE A 276 6.71 14.84 10.67
CA ILE A 276 6.97 16.05 9.88
C ILE A 276 5.66 16.80 9.55
N PRO A 277 4.61 16.17 9.01
CA PRO A 277 3.35 16.87 8.71
C PRO A 277 2.68 17.44 9.97
N LEU A 278 2.87 16.82 11.13
CA LEU A 278 2.32 17.30 12.40
C LEU A 278 3.06 18.54 12.90
N VAL A 279 4.40 18.56 12.80
CA VAL A 279 5.23 19.75 13.07
C VAL A 279 4.86 20.89 12.13
N GLN A 280 4.74 20.60 10.83
CA GLN A 280 4.31 21.56 9.81
C GLN A 280 2.92 22.13 10.13
N GLY A 281 1.98 21.28 10.54
CA GLY A 281 0.66 21.70 11.02
C GLY A 281 0.75 22.68 12.19
N ALA A 282 1.45 22.29 13.26
CA ALA A 282 1.56 23.10 14.48
C ALA A 282 2.19 24.48 14.20
N LEU A 283 3.28 24.52 13.43
CA LEU A 283 3.95 25.76 13.05
C LEU A 283 3.09 26.65 12.15
N ARG A 284 2.34 26.05 11.22
CA ARG A 284 1.47 26.81 10.32
C ARG A 284 0.41 27.57 11.12
N TYR A 285 -0.24 26.90 12.06
CA TYR A 285 -1.26 27.53 12.88
C TYR A 285 -0.68 28.48 13.92
N ALA A 286 0.54 28.23 14.43
CA ALA A 286 1.24 29.23 15.23
C ALA A 286 1.43 30.54 14.45
N TYR A 287 1.83 30.47 13.18
CA TYR A 287 2.00 31.65 12.33
C TYR A 287 0.67 32.35 12.08
N LYS A 288 -0.40 31.60 11.75
CA LYS A 288 -1.73 32.18 11.52
C LYS A 288 -2.27 32.89 12.75
N MET A 289 -2.08 32.31 13.94
CA MET A 289 -2.52 32.90 15.20
C MET A 289 -1.81 34.22 15.51
N GLU A 290 -0.51 34.34 15.24
CA GLU A 290 0.22 35.59 15.51
C GLU A 290 0.02 36.65 14.42
N PHE A 291 0.15 36.28 13.15
CA PHE A 291 0.30 37.26 12.06
C PHE A 291 -0.91 37.39 11.15
N LEU A 292 -1.79 36.39 11.09
CA LEU A 292 -2.89 36.33 10.12
C LEU A 292 -4.27 36.35 10.77
N GLN A 293 -4.37 36.93 11.97
CA GLN A 293 -5.64 37.11 12.70
C GLN A 293 -6.40 35.78 12.90
N GLY A 294 -5.67 34.70 13.23
CA GLY A 294 -6.26 33.38 13.48
C GLY A 294 -7.36 33.43 14.55
N GLY A 295 -8.50 32.80 14.24
CA GLY A 295 -9.65 32.74 15.13
C GLY A 295 -9.70 31.45 15.94
N GLU A 296 -10.89 31.12 16.45
CA GLU A 296 -11.13 29.87 17.19
C GLU A 296 -10.73 28.63 16.37
N LYS A 297 -11.01 28.65 15.06
CA LYS A 297 -10.64 27.58 14.13
C LYS A 297 -9.12 27.35 14.10
N GLU A 298 -8.35 28.40 13.84
CA GLU A 298 -6.88 28.30 13.80
C GLU A 298 -6.29 27.92 15.16
N ASN A 299 -6.88 28.39 16.26
CA ASN A 299 -6.45 27.97 17.60
C ASN A 299 -6.67 26.47 17.81
N ALA A 300 -7.84 25.96 17.42
CA ALA A 300 -8.17 24.53 17.49
C ALA A 300 -7.22 23.66 16.67
N GLU A 301 -6.97 24.04 15.42
CA GLU A 301 -6.05 23.32 14.55
C GLU A 301 -4.61 23.38 15.10
N GLY A 302 -4.16 24.53 15.61
CA GLY A 302 -2.84 24.66 16.24
C GLY A 302 -2.68 23.82 17.49
N ALA A 303 -3.70 23.79 18.35
CA ALA A 303 -3.68 23.02 19.59
C ALA A 303 -3.61 21.51 19.32
N ILE A 304 -4.40 21.00 18.38
CA ILE A 304 -4.46 19.56 18.10
C ILE A 304 -3.22 19.05 17.36
N PHE A 305 -2.63 19.83 16.45
CA PHE A 305 -1.34 19.48 15.87
C PHE A 305 -0.21 19.52 16.91
N ALA A 306 -0.22 20.51 17.82
CA ALA A 306 0.74 20.53 18.92
C ALA A 306 0.59 19.31 19.84
N ALA A 307 -0.64 18.87 20.13
CA ALA A 307 -0.91 17.67 20.92
C ALA A 307 -0.26 16.41 20.32
N GLY A 308 -0.23 16.28 19.00
CA GLY A 308 0.43 15.17 18.31
C GLY A 308 1.97 15.17 18.35
N VAL A 309 2.62 16.23 18.85
CA VAL A 309 4.09 16.34 18.80
C VAL A 309 4.74 16.68 20.15
N VAL A 310 4.07 17.51 20.96
CA VAL A 310 4.56 17.98 22.25
C VAL A 310 5.02 16.84 23.18
N PRO A 311 4.34 15.68 23.25
CA PRO A 311 4.81 14.58 24.10
C PRO A 311 6.23 14.09 23.76
N LYS A 312 6.53 13.91 22.48
CA LYS A 312 7.86 13.52 22.00
C LYS A 312 8.88 14.64 22.22
N VAL A 313 8.48 15.89 22.03
CA VAL A 313 9.34 17.04 22.36
C VAL A 313 9.66 17.09 23.85
N ALA A 314 8.68 16.84 24.73
CA ALA A 314 8.85 16.91 26.18
C ALA A 314 9.86 15.88 26.68
N HIS A 315 9.89 14.69 26.07
CA HIS A 315 10.89 13.67 26.35
C HIS A 315 12.32 14.17 26.08
N PHE A 316 12.55 14.86 24.96
CA PHE A 316 13.87 15.36 24.60
C PHE A 316 14.25 16.69 25.25
N ASN A 317 13.26 17.57 25.43
CA ASN A 317 13.41 18.90 25.98
C ASN A 317 12.08 19.44 26.53
N GLN A 318 11.88 19.27 27.85
CA GLN A 318 10.68 19.75 28.54
C GLN A 318 10.45 21.27 28.37
N GLY A 319 11.51 22.10 28.36
CA GLY A 319 11.36 23.55 28.20
C GLY A 319 10.89 23.96 26.81
N ALA A 320 11.32 23.24 25.77
CA ALA A 320 10.80 23.42 24.41
C ALA A 320 9.32 23.02 24.34
N ALA A 321 8.95 21.90 24.96
CA ALA A 321 7.56 21.44 25.04
C ALA A 321 6.66 22.47 25.77
N ASP A 322 7.11 23.01 26.90
CA ASP A 322 6.37 24.03 27.64
C ASP A 322 6.17 25.31 26.80
N THR A 323 7.19 25.69 26.02
CA THR A 323 7.11 26.81 25.09
C THR A 323 6.06 26.53 24.00
N ILE A 324 6.12 25.37 23.34
CA ILE A 324 5.17 25.02 22.27
C ILE A 324 3.75 24.96 22.83
N TYR A 325 3.53 24.23 23.93
CA TYR A 325 2.21 24.08 24.54
C TYR A 325 1.60 25.42 24.97
N SER A 326 2.37 26.28 25.65
CA SER A 326 1.85 27.58 26.10
C SER A 326 1.46 28.50 24.95
N ASN A 327 2.13 28.39 23.80
CA ASN A 327 1.84 29.19 22.61
C ASN A 327 0.67 28.63 21.77
N LEU A 328 0.42 27.31 21.80
CA LEU A 328 -0.55 26.68 20.90
C LEU A 328 -1.78 26.06 21.57
N LYS A 329 -1.83 25.93 22.91
CA LYS A 329 -2.97 25.31 23.60
C LYS A 329 -4.31 25.98 23.28
N MET A 330 -5.40 25.21 23.42
CA MET A 330 -6.76 25.74 23.34
C MET A 330 -6.96 26.95 24.26
N GLY A 331 -7.64 27.98 23.75
CA GLY A 331 -7.93 29.22 24.45
C GLY A 331 -6.75 30.18 24.59
N THR A 332 -5.59 29.88 23.99
CA THR A 332 -4.47 30.84 23.98
C THR A 332 -4.84 32.09 23.18
N ARG A 333 -4.44 33.27 23.69
CA ARG A 333 -4.70 34.57 23.06
C ARG A 333 -3.47 35.22 22.45
N ASN A 334 -2.29 34.76 22.86
CA ASN A 334 -1.02 35.31 22.42
C ASN A 334 -0.14 34.16 22.00
N THR A 335 0.22 34.14 20.73
CA THR A 335 1.18 33.19 20.16
C THR A 335 2.45 33.95 19.83
N ASN A 336 3.59 33.36 20.17
CA ASN A 336 4.91 33.77 19.73
C ASN A 336 5.47 32.68 18.82
N TYR A 337 5.23 32.86 17.53
CA TYR A 337 5.68 32.01 16.44
C TYR A 337 7.19 31.85 16.44
N ALA A 338 7.96 32.94 16.59
CA ALA A 338 9.42 32.86 16.56
C ALA A 338 9.97 31.95 17.68
N ALA A 339 9.43 32.07 18.89
CA ALA A 339 9.78 31.20 20.02
C ALA A 339 9.31 29.76 19.81
N THR A 340 8.10 29.57 19.27
CA THR A 340 7.53 28.25 18.96
C THR A 340 8.35 27.53 17.89
N LYS A 341 8.68 28.21 16.80
CA LYS A 341 9.55 27.73 15.71
C LYS A 341 10.91 27.32 16.25
N LYS A 342 11.57 28.20 17.00
CA LYS A 342 12.87 27.91 17.60
C LYS A 342 12.80 26.71 18.57
N ALA A 343 11.71 26.55 19.32
CA ALA A 343 11.53 25.43 20.23
C ALA A 343 11.46 24.09 19.47
N PHE A 344 10.74 24.03 18.35
CA PHE A 344 10.73 22.86 17.47
C PHE A 344 12.10 22.60 16.84
N GLU A 345 12.71 23.60 16.22
CA GLU A 345 13.98 23.47 15.49
C GLU A 345 15.13 22.96 16.36
N ASN A 346 15.16 23.35 17.64
CA ASN A 346 16.19 22.87 18.57
C ASN A 346 16.09 21.36 18.86
N VAL A 347 14.95 20.74 18.57
CA VAL A 347 14.67 19.33 18.92
C VAL A 347 14.67 18.43 17.68
N TYR A 348 14.62 18.98 16.47
CA TYR A 348 14.66 18.22 15.21
C TYR A 348 15.76 17.14 15.15
N PRO A 349 17.02 17.42 15.53
CA PRO A 349 18.07 16.39 15.49
C PRO A 349 17.79 15.19 16.41
N GLN A 350 17.14 15.42 17.56
CA GLN A 350 16.76 14.36 18.50
C GLN A 350 15.54 13.59 18.00
N MET A 351 14.65 14.25 17.25
CA MET A 351 13.52 13.63 16.57
C MET A 351 13.90 12.89 15.28
N GLY A 352 15.16 12.97 14.84
CA GLY A 352 15.63 12.30 13.62
C GLY A 352 15.20 12.97 12.32
N ILE A 353 14.81 14.24 12.37
CA ILE A 353 14.41 15.03 11.20
C ILE A 353 15.33 16.25 11.04
N THR A 354 15.34 16.85 9.85
CA THR A 354 16.19 17.99 9.52
C THR A 354 15.37 19.25 9.22
N CYS A 355 16.04 20.40 9.20
CA CYS A 355 15.44 21.64 8.73
C CYS A 355 14.90 21.51 7.30
N ALA A 356 15.62 20.80 6.43
CA ALA A 356 15.21 20.57 5.06
C ALA A 356 14.00 19.64 4.93
N ASP A 357 13.82 18.71 5.88
CA ASP A 357 12.64 17.84 5.90
C ASP A 357 11.37 18.60 6.26
N VAL A 358 11.47 19.57 7.19
CA VAL A 358 10.31 20.38 7.60
C VAL A 358 10.00 21.50 6.61
N GLY A 359 11.03 22.13 6.01
CA GLY A 359 10.86 23.26 5.10
C GLY A 359 10.52 24.57 5.82
N GLY A 360 9.83 25.47 5.11
CA GLY A 360 9.41 26.77 5.63
C GLY A 360 8.05 27.15 5.10
N LEU A 361 7.27 27.92 5.87
CA LEU A 361 5.90 28.24 5.49
C LEU A 361 5.90 29.17 4.27
N TYR A 362 5.42 28.66 3.15
CA TYR A 362 5.48 29.30 1.84
C TYR A 362 4.17 30.01 1.50
N SER A 363 4.27 31.13 0.80
CA SER A 363 3.13 31.85 0.24
C SER A 363 3.29 31.93 -1.27
N GLU A 364 2.43 31.23 -2.00
CA GLU A 364 2.37 31.35 -3.47
C GLU A 364 2.01 32.77 -3.92
N GLU A 365 1.16 33.47 -3.16
CA GLU A 365 0.76 34.85 -3.44
C GLU A 365 1.96 35.80 -3.42
N ILE A 366 2.89 35.60 -2.47
CA ILE A 366 4.11 36.42 -2.34
C ILE A 366 5.24 35.86 -3.22
N GLY A 367 5.17 34.59 -3.62
CA GLY A 367 6.26 33.88 -4.30
C GLY A 367 7.49 33.70 -3.40
N SER A 368 7.29 33.64 -2.08
CA SER A 368 8.37 33.48 -1.10
C SER A 368 7.85 32.92 0.22
N TYR A 369 8.76 32.56 1.12
CA TYR A 369 8.41 32.20 2.49
C TYR A 369 7.84 33.40 3.25
N TYR A 370 6.88 33.14 4.14
CA TYR A 370 6.43 34.16 5.07
C TYR A 370 7.60 34.68 5.92
N PRO A 371 7.64 35.99 6.24
CA PRO A 371 8.73 36.58 7.02
C PRO A 371 8.96 35.86 8.36
N GLY A 372 10.18 35.37 8.59
CA GLY A 372 10.55 34.64 9.80
C GLY A 372 10.13 33.17 9.82
N ALA A 373 9.44 32.70 8.77
CA ALA A 373 9.02 31.32 8.59
C ALA A 373 9.89 30.56 7.57
N GLU A 374 11.06 31.09 7.21
CA GLU A 374 12.00 30.44 6.30
C GLU A 374 12.55 29.13 6.89
N PRO A 375 12.95 28.16 6.04
CA PRO A 375 13.60 26.95 6.53
C PRO A 375 14.82 27.28 7.39
N CYS A 376 14.98 26.58 8.52
CA CYS A 376 16.22 26.68 9.29
C CYS A 376 17.41 26.05 8.56
N LYS A 377 18.59 26.12 9.18
CA LYS A 377 19.79 25.46 8.69
C LYS A 377 20.26 24.48 9.73
N ASP A 378 20.44 23.22 9.33
CA ASP A 378 21.06 22.23 10.19
C ASP A 378 22.50 22.65 10.50
N THR A 379 22.89 22.58 11.78
CA THR A 379 24.30 22.76 12.14
C THR A 379 25.11 21.62 11.54
N SER A 380 26.23 21.93 10.88
CA SER A 380 27.08 20.99 10.12
C SER A 380 27.73 19.84 10.91
N ASN A 381 27.29 19.58 12.16
CA ASN A 381 27.79 18.53 13.03
C ASN A 381 26.81 17.35 13.26
N SER A 382 25.61 17.35 12.69
CA SER A 382 24.66 16.22 12.80
C SER A 382 24.68 15.31 11.56
N ASN A 383 25.85 14.77 11.23
CA ASN A 383 26.04 13.74 10.18
C ASN A 383 25.41 12.36 10.51
N LYS A 384 24.41 12.30 11.41
CA LYS A 384 23.73 11.04 11.75
C LYS A 384 22.41 10.86 11.01
N ALA A 385 21.70 11.93 10.66
CA ALA A 385 20.42 11.84 9.92
C ALA A 385 20.62 11.74 8.39
N ALA A 386 21.61 12.46 7.85
CA ALA A 386 21.84 12.55 6.41
C ALA A 386 22.37 11.26 5.75
N VAL A 387 22.93 10.33 6.53
CA VAL A 387 23.57 9.10 6.00
C VAL A 387 22.56 8.02 5.62
N ILE A 388 21.33 8.06 6.16
CA ILE A 388 20.30 7.05 5.85
C ILE A 388 19.39 7.49 4.69
N GLY A 389 19.01 8.78 4.62
CA GLY A 389 18.15 9.30 3.54
C GLY A 389 18.81 9.31 2.15
N GLY A 390 20.11 9.59 2.07
CA GLY A 390 20.84 9.67 0.79
C GLY A 390 21.11 8.33 0.10
N ALA A 391 20.99 7.21 0.82
CA ALA A 391 21.28 5.88 0.26
C ALA A 391 20.08 5.22 -0.42
N ILE A 392 18.84 5.65 -0.13
CA ILE A 392 17.61 4.95 -0.55
C ILE A 392 16.94 5.59 -1.78
N GLY A 393 17.04 6.93 -1.95
CA GLY A 393 16.10 7.67 -2.81
C GLY A 393 16.30 7.64 -4.34
N GLY A 394 17.46 7.29 -4.89
CA GLY A 394 17.76 7.62 -6.30
C GLY A 394 17.57 6.52 -7.36
N ILE A 395 17.88 5.27 -7.02
CA ILE A 395 17.98 4.16 -7.99
C ILE A 395 17.34 2.85 -7.46
N LEU A 396 17.16 2.75 -6.13
CA LEU A 396 16.65 1.54 -5.48
C LEU A 396 15.13 1.38 -5.58
N GLY A 397 14.34 2.45 -5.73
CA GLY A 397 12.87 2.35 -5.76
C GLY A 397 12.31 1.38 -6.81
N VAL A 398 12.78 1.45 -8.06
CA VAL A 398 12.31 0.54 -9.13
C VAL A 398 12.84 -0.88 -8.94
N ALA A 399 14.08 -1.04 -8.45
CA ALA A 399 14.68 -2.35 -8.21
C ALA A 399 14.03 -3.07 -7.02
N ILE A 400 13.71 -2.33 -5.94
CA ILE A 400 13.03 -2.85 -4.75
C ILE A 400 11.60 -3.23 -5.10
N VAL A 401 10.84 -2.37 -5.81
CA VAL A 401 9.47 -2.70 -6.23
C VAL A 401 9.47 -3.95 -7.12
N GLY A 402 10.37 -4.05 -8.11
CA GLY A 402 10.49 -5.25 -8.94
C GLY A 402 10.87 -6.51 -8.16
N LEU A 403 11.71 -6.37 -7.12
CA LEU A 403 12.18 -7.47 -6.29
C LEU A 403 11.13 -7.93 -5.27
N VAL A 404 10.41 -7.02 -4.63
CA VAL A 404 9.25 -7.33 -3.75
C VAL A 404 8.20 -8.08 -4.54
N VAL A 405 7.84 -7.56 -5.70
CA VAL A 405 6.87 -8.17 -6.61
C VAL A 405 7.30 -9.57 -7.07
N PHE A 406 8.58 -9.77 -7.36
CA PHE A 406 9.14 -11.10 -7.68
C PHE A 406 9.09 -12.06 -6.49
N ILE A 407 9.36 -11.60 -5.26
CA ILE A 407 9.31 -12.45 -4.07
C ILE A 407 7.87 -12.77 -3.67
N VAL A 408 6.93 -11.83 -3.76
CA VAL A 408 5.49 -12.09 -3.58
C VAL A 408 4.99 -13.11 -4.59
N PHE A 409 5.44 -13.04 -5.85
CA PHE A 409 5.16 -14.05 -6.86
C PHE A 409 5.69 -15.43 -6.48
N ILE A 410 6.95 -15.52 -6.00
CA ILE A 410 7.54 -16.77 -5.49
C ILE A 410 6.74 -17.29 -4.29
N ARG A 411 6.40 -16.45 -3.32
CA ARG A 411 5.65 -16.85 -2.13
C ARG A 411 4.24 -17.33 -2.48
N HIS A 412 3.56 -16.65 -3.40
CA HIS A 412 2.25 -17.09 -3.88
C HIS A 412 2.33 -18.48 -4.54
N LYS A 413 3.38 -18.72 -5.33
CA LYS A 413 3.71 -20.04 -5.89
C LYS A 413 3.91 -21.10 -4.78
N GLU A 414 4.73 -20.80 -3.78
CA GLU A 414 4.96 -21.68 -2.62
C GLU A 414 3.68 -22.00 -1.82
N VAL A 415 2.88 -20.99 -1.49
CA VAL A 415 1.66 -21.13 -0.67
C VAL A 415 0.50 -21.76 -1.44
N SER A 416 0.42 -21.56 -2.77
CA SER A 416 -0.57 -22.21 -3.64
C SER A 416 -0.27 -23.69 -3.93
N GLY A 417 0.81 -24.24 -3.36
CA GLY A 417 1.21 -25.63 -3.55
C GLY A 417 1.93 -25.91 -4.88
N GLU A 418 2.31 -24.86 -5.62
CA GLU A 418 3.20 -24.93 -6.79
C GLU A 418 4.53 -24.20 -6.49
N PRO A 419 5.36 -24.73 -5.56
CA PRO A 419 6.58 -24.06 -5.15
C PRO A 419 7.46 -23.73 -6.35
N TYR A 420 8.00 -22.51 -6.35
CA TYR A 420 8.90 -22.05 -7.41
C TYR A 420 10.19 -22.90 -7.40
N PHE A 421 10.57 -23.42 -6.23
CA PHE A 421 11.66 -24.38 -6.06
C PHE A 421 11.08 -25.74 -5.63
N THR A 422 10.92 -26.68 -6.56
CA THR A 422 10.51 -28.04 -6.21
C THR A 422 11.72 -28.92 -5.84
N GLU A 423 11.61 -29.65 -4.73
CA GLU A 423 12.56 -30.70 -4.31
C GLU A 423 12.35 -32.06 -5.04
N SER A 424 11.49 -32.12 -6.05
CA SER A 424 11.05 -33.38 -6.66
C SER A 424 12.07 -34.04 -7.61
N LEU A 425 13.30 -33.52 -7.73
CA LEU A 425 14.33 -34.07 -8.61
C LEU A 425 15.05 -35.33 -8.08
N LEU A 426 14.66 -35.90 -6.93
CA LEU A 426 15.35 -37.09 -6.40
C LEU A 426 14.55 -38.39 -6.32
N HIS A 427 13.26 -38.45 -6.61
CA HIS A 427 12.57 -39.75 -6.69
C HIS A 427 11.44 -39.74 -7.73
N ASN A 428 11.75 -40.13 -8.97
CA ASN A 428 10.73 -40.55 -9.91
C ASN A 428 10.94 -42.01 -10.34
N LYS A 429 10.21 -42.92 -9.68
CA LYS A 429 9.92 -44.25 -10.22
C LYS A 429 8.77 -44.07 -11.22
N ASN A 430 9.11 -43.83 -12.48
CA ASN A 430 8.34 -44.28 -13.66
C ASN A 430 9.07 -43.79 -14.93
N GLN A 431 9.93 -44.67 -15.46
CA GLN A 431 10.53 -44.48 -16.78
C GLN A 431 9.47 -44.70 -17.86
N ALA A 432 9.02 -43.62 -18.50
CA ALA A 432 8.58 -43.67 -19.88
C ALA A 432 9.81 -43.37 -20.76
N THR A 433 10.28 -44.37 -21.49
CA THR A 433 11.49 -44.28 -22.30
C THR A 433 11.27 -43.36 -23.51
N LEU A 434 11.83 -42.15 -23.46
CA LEU A 434 11.95 -41.27 -24.62
C LEU A 434 12.93 -41.89 -25.62
N THR A 435 12.53 -42.00 -26.89
CA THR A 435 13.38 -42.49 -27.98
C THR A 435 14.37 -41.41 -28.40
N SER A 436 15.62 -41.82 -28.66
CA SER A 436 16.79 -40.93 -28.84
C SER A 436 16.73 -39.97 -30.02
N ASP A 437 15.81 -40.17 -30.97
CA ASP A 437 15.77 -39.40 -32.22
C ASP A 437 15.08 -38.03 -32.07
N SER A 438 14.52 -37.72 -30.89
CA SER A 438 13.79 -36.48 -30.62
C SER A 438 14.57 -35.46 -29.78
N VAL A 439 15.74 -35.84 -29.24
CA VAL A 439 16.56 -34.96 -28.40
C VAL A 439 17.49 -34.15 -29.30
N PRO A 440 17.35 -32.81 -29.34
CA PRO A 440 18.20 -32.00 -30.19
C PRO A 440 19.63 -31.96 -29.64
N GLU A 441 20.61 -32.00 -30.54
CA GLU A 441 22.04 -31.97 -30.19
C GLU A 441 22.35 -30.72 -29.34
N THR A 442 23.05 -30.88 -28.22
CA THR A 442 23.38 -29.79 -27.29
C THR A 442 24.88 -29.51 -27.22
N VAL A 443 25.28 -28.25 -27.07
CA VAL A 443 26.65 -27.81 -26.76
C VAL A 443 26.58 -26.95 -25.50
N ASP A 444 27.33 -27.29 -24.46
CA ASP A 444 27.35 -26.59 -23.16
C ASP A 444 25.98 -26.38 -22.51
N GLY A 445 25.08 -27.38 -22.61
CA GLY A 445 23.74 -27.32 -22.04
C GLY A 445 22.72 -26.54 -22.88
N TRP A 446 23.13 -26.01 -24.03
CA TRP A 446 22.26 -25.30 -24.97
C TRP A 446 22.00 -26.14 -26.21
N ARG A 447 20.79 -26.08 -26.74
CA ARG A 447 20.48 -26.65 -28.05
C ARG A 447 21.40 -26.04 -29.10
N LYS A 448 22.08 -26.89 -29.86
CA LYS A 448 22.81 -26.48 -31.06
C LYS A 448 21.78 -26.06 -32.12
N VAL A 449 21.75 -24.77 -32.38
CA VAL A 449 20.89 -24.16 -33.39
C VAL A 449 21.78 -23.62 -34.50
N ASN A 450 21.59 -24.10 -35.72
CA ASN A 450 22.28 -23.52 -36.89
C ASN A 450 21.59 -22.20 -37.25
N ALA A 451 22.15 -21.09 -36.78
CA ALA A 451 21.71 -19.75 -37.15
C ALA A 451 22.53 -19.26 -38.35
N ASP A 452 21.89 -19.09 -39.50
CA ASP A 452 22.49 -18.54 -40.72
C ASP A 452 22.44 -16.99 -40.76
N GLY A 453 21.86 -16.38 -39.74
CA GLY A 453 21.68 -14.92 -39.62
C GLY A 453 20.58 -14.35 -40.52
N VAL A 454 19.81 -15.19 -41.24
CA VAL A 454 18.80 -14.77 -42.22
C VAL A 454 17.45 -15.45 -41.98
N SER A 455 17.45 -16.72 -41.59
CA SER A 455 16.26 -17.55 -41.44
C SER A 455 15.76 -17.59 -39.99
N ILE A 456 14.46 -17.37 -39.80
CA ILE A 456 13.80 -17.52 -38.49
C ILE A 456 13.66 -19.01 -38.17
N LEU A 457 13.88 -19.38 -36.90
CA LEU A 457 13.74 -20.76 -36.45
C LEU A 457 12.30 -21.26 -36.65
N PRO A 458 12.14 -22.52 -37.10
CA PRO A 458 10.81 -23.08 -37.28
C PRO A 458 10.11 -23.26 -35.93
N ALA A 459 8.91 -22.69 -35.81
CA ALA A 459 8.03 -22.85 -34.66
C ALA A 459 7.67 -24.33 -34.43
N LYS A 460 7.61 -24.73 -33.15
CA LYS A 460 7.43 -26.13 -32.72
C LYS A 460 6.23 -26.34 -31.82
N CYS A 461 5.68 -25.26 -31.28
CA CYS A 461 4.48 -25.27 -30.46
C CYS A 461 3.50 -24.25 -31.04
N PHE A 462 2.24 -24.67 -31.18
CA PHE A 462 1.16 -23.86 -31.77
C PHE A 462 0.05 -23.76 -30.74
N VAL A 463 -0.28 -22.53 -30.32
CA VAL A 463 -1.23 -22.29 -29.23
C VAL A 463 -2.37 -21.43 -29.74
N ALA A 464 -3.61 -21.81 -29.43
CA ALA A 464 -4.79 -20.96 -29.61
C ALA A 464 -5.38 -20.58 -28.26
N CYS A 465 -5.51 -19.29 -27.96
CA CYS A 465 -6.23 -18.79 -26.80
C CYS A 465 -7.48 -18.05 -27.28
N ASN A 466 -8.65 -18.57 -26.97
CA ASN A 466 -9.92 -18.08 -27.50
C ASN A 466 -10.62 -17.22 -26.44
N GLN A 467 -10.82 -15.93 -26.68
CA GLN A 467 -11.45 -15.04 -25.69
C GLN A 467 -12.97 -15.01 -25.85
N PHE A 468 -13.68 -15.58 -24.88
CA PHE A 468 -15.14 -15.52 -24.77
C PHE A 468 -15.55 -14.41 -23.79
N TYR A 469 -16.59 -13.67 -24.14
CA TYR A 469 -17.13 -12.56 -23.35
C TYR A 469 -18.55 -12.90 -22.93
N ILE A 470 -18.82 -13.03 -21.64
CA ILE A 470 -20.03 -13.68 -21.12
C ILE A 470 -20.75 -12.71 -20.16
N PRO A 471 -22.04 -12.41 -20.36
CA PRO A 471 -22.83 -11.62 -19.42
C PRO A 471 -22.92 -12.29 -18.04
N SER A 472 -22.94 -11.50 -16.97
CA SER A 472 -22.98 -11.99 -15.58
C SER A 472 -24.16 -12.92 -15.26
N LEU A 473 -25.31 -12.75 -15.93
CA LEU A 473 -26.47 -13.64 -15.76
C LEU A 473 -26.27 -15.07 -16.29
N ASN A 474 -25.29 -15.30 -17.17
CA ASN A 474 -25.06 -16.60 -17.82
C ASN A 474 -23.85 -17.35 -17.25
N ALA A 475 -23.21 -16.80 -16.20
CA ALA A 475 -21.97 -17.33 -15.64
C ALA A 475 -22.15 -18.72 -14.98
N VAL A 476 -23.28 -18.93 -14.30
CA VAL A 476 -23.60 -20.19 -13.60
C VAL A 476 -23.86 -21.34 -14.59
N GLU A 477 -24.46 -21.05 -15.75
CA GLU A 477 -24.80 -22.05 -16.77
C GLU A 477 -23.55 -22.50 -17.57
N LEU A 478 -22.51 -21.65 -17.64
CA LEU A 478 -21.23 -22.00 -18.26
C LEU A 478 -20.34 -22.85 -17.36
N ASP A 479 -20.30 -22.64 -16.04
CA ASP A 479 -19.46 -23.48 -15.17
C ASP A 479 -19.85 -24.96 -15.26
N SER A 480 -21.14 -25.25 -15.46
CA SER A 480 -21.65 -26.59 -15.77
C SER A 480 -21.27 -27.10 -17.16
N LEU A 481 -21.18 -26.24 -18.19
CA LEU A 481 -20.84 -26.62 -19.57
C LEU A 481 -19.34 -26.67 -19.86
N ALA A 482 -18.53 -25.85 -19.18
CA ALA A 482 -17.07 -25.86 -19.27
C ALA A 482 -16.50 -27.18 -18.72
N LEU A 483 -17.11 -27.73 -17.66
CA LEU A 483 -16.81 -29.07 -17.16
C LEU A 483 -17.19 -30.16 -18.20
N ILE A 484 -18.36 -30.04 -18.83
CA ILE A 484 -18.86 -31.02 -19.83
C ILE A 484 -18.05 -30.96 -21.14
N CYS A 485 -17.68 -29.78 -21.63
CA CYS A 485 -16.79 -29.64 -22.79
C CYS A 485 -15.38 -30.16 -22.51
N CYS A 486 -14.87 -29.99 -21.28
CA CYS A 486 -13.62 -30.62 -20.85
C CYS A 486 -13.72 -32.15 -20.87
N GLU A 487 -14.86 -32.74 -20.50
CA GLU A 487 -15.06 -34.19 -20.57
C GLU A 487 -15.24 -34.71 -22.02
N GLU A 488 -16.01 -34.06 -22.88
CA GLU A 488 -16.24 -34.54 -24.25
C GLU A 488 -15.06 -34.30 -25.22
N MET A 489 -14.25 -33.25 -25.02
CA MET A 489 -13.07 -32.98 -25.84
C MET A 489 -11.84 -33.85 -25.48
N SER A 490 -11.96 -34.73 -24.49
CA SER A 490 -10.92 -35.67 -24.04
C SER A 490 -10.63 -36.84 -25.01
N ARG A 491 -11.19 -36.85 -26.23
CA ARG A 491 -11.07 -38.00 -27.16
C ARG A 491 -10.00 -37.94 -28.26
N PRO A 492 -9.35 -36.81 -28.60
CA PRO A 492 -8.07 -36.86 -29.30
C PRO A 492 -6.94 -36.96 -28.27
N LYS A 493 -6.09 -37.98 -28.39
CA LYS A 493 -5.07 -38.38 -27.40
C LYS A 493 -3.93 -37.36 -27.14
N ASP A 494 -3.98 -36.16 -27.72
CA ASP A 494 -2.82 -35.27 -27.86
C ASP A 494 -3.09 -33.78 -27.54
N MET A 495 -4.12 -33.43 -26.75
CA MET A 495 -4.45 -32.03 -26.38
C MET A 495 -4.35 -31.76 -24.87
N GLY A 496 -3.76 -30.61 -24.50
CA GLY A 496 -3.84 -30.03 -23.14
C GLY A 496 -4.67 -28.74 -23.15
N LEU A 497 -5.58 -28.60 -22.18
CA LEU A 497 -6.49 -27.46 -22.00
C LEU A 497 -6.27 -26.83 -20.63
N HIS A 498 -5.98 -25.53 -20.58
CA HIS A 498 -5.96 -24.74 -19.34
C HIS A 498 -6.93 -23.56 -19.45
N PRO A 499 -8.02 -23.53 -18.67
CA PRO A 499 -8.95 -22.40 -18.65
C PRO A 499 -8.46 -21.29 -17.71
N TRP A 500 -8.41 -20.05 -18.21
CA TRP A 500 -8.26 -18.85 -17.39
C TRP A 500 -9.62 -18.16 -17.23
N VAL A 501 -10.05 -17.93 -15.98
CA VAL A 501 -11.32 -17.27 -15.65
C VAL A 501 -11.03 -15.92 -14.98
N ARG A 502 -11.51 -14.82 -15.56
CA ARG A 502 -11.61 -13.50 -14.91
C ARG A 502 -13.02 -12.96 -15.13
N ARG A 503 -13.64 -12.31 -14.15
CA ARG A 503 -15.04 -11.80 -14.16
C ARG A 503 -15.52 -11.41 -15.59
N ASN A 504 -16.53 -12.14 -16.12
CA ASN A 504 -17.17 -12.01 -17.44
C ASN A 504 -16.32 -12.27 -18.71
N ARG A 505 -15.09 -12.79 -18.58
CA ARG A 505 -14.24 -13.20 -19.71
C ARG A 505 -13.59 -14.57 -19.46
N HIS A 506 -13.84 -15.52 -20.36
CA HIS A 506 -13.28 -16.86 -20.29
C HIS A 506 -12.26 -17.04 -21.43
N THR A 507 -11.06 -17.53 -21.15
CA THR A 507 -10.02 -17.70 -22.18
C THR A 507 -9.37 -19.08 -22.11
N PRO A 508 -10.01 -20.11 -22.69
CA PRO A 508 -9.39 -21.42 -22.84
C PRO A 508 -8.25 -21.35 -23.85
N CYS A 509 -7.12 -21.94 -23.49
CA CYS A 509 -5.99 -22.13 -24.39
C CYS A 509 -5.82 -23.60 -24.76
N THR A 510 -5.61 -23.89 -26.05
CA THR A 510 -5.29 -25.22 -26.58
C THR A 510 -3.90 -25.23 -27.19
N ILE A 511 -3.14 -26.29 -26.91
CA ILE A 511 -1.78 -26.49 -27.40
C ILE A 511 -1.77 -27.65 -28.40
N TRP A 512 -1.10 -27.47 -29.53
CA TRP A 512 -1.04 -28.43 -30.62
C TRP A 512 0.40 -28.89 -30.85
N ARG A 513 0.56 -30.21 -30.97
CA ARG A 513 1.86 -30.89 -31.11
C ARG A 513 2.64 -30.51 -32.38
N ASP A 514 1.94 -30.13 -33.45
CA ASP A 514 2.53 -29.79 -34.73
C ASP A 514 1.62 -28.82 -35.52
N ARG A 515 2.21 -28.13 -36.51
CA ARG A 515 1.52 -27.11 -37.32
C ARG A 515 0.33 -27.69 -38.08
N LYS A 516 0.46 -28.94 -38.54
CA LYS A 516 -0.58 -29.58 -39.34
C LYS A 516 -1.82 -29.83 -38.50
N ALA A 517 -1.67 -30.34 -37.28
CA ALA A 517 -2.77 -30.56 -36.35
C ALA A 517 -3.49 -29.24 -35.98
N PHE A 518 -2.73 -28.17 -35.74
CA PHE A 518 -3.28 -26.84 -35.48
C PHE A 518 -4.09 -26.30 -36.67
N GLU A 519 -3.54 -26.37 -37.89
CA GLU A 519 -4.22 -25.87 -39.09
C GLU A 519 -5.42 -26.73 -39.50
N ASP A 520 -5.36 -28.05 -39.30
CA ASP A 520 -6.50 -28.95 -39.55
C ASP A 520 -7.68 -28.60 -38.61
N TRP A 521 -7.41 -28.24 -37.34
CA TRP A 521 -8.43 -27.75 -36.41
C TRP A 521 -8.96 -26.37 -36.78
N LYS A 522 -8.06 -25.40 -36.99
CA LYS A 522 -8.42 -23.99 -37.27
C LYS A 522 -9.26 -23.86 -38.54
N ASN A 523 -9.03 -24.71 -39.54
CA ASN A 523 -9.80 -24.72 -40.79
C ASN A 523 -11.01 -25.68 -40.76
N GLY A 524 -11.15 -26.47 -39.69
CA GLY A 524 -12.20 -27.48 -39.51
C GLY A 524 -13.52 -26.94 -38.95
N ASN A 525 -14.53 -27.82 -38.94
CA ASN A 525 -15.88 -27.47 -38.50
C ASN A 525 -15.94 -27.11 -37.01
N ALA A 526 -15.13 -27.76 -36.16
CA ALA A 526 -15.06 -27.48 -34.73
C ALA A 526 -14.68 -26.03 -34.42
N PHE A 527 -13.74 -25.44 -35.18
CA PHE A 527 -13.37 -24.04 -35.01
C PHE A 527 -14.51 -23.09 -35.44
N LYS A 528 -15.17 -23.40 -36.56
CA LYS A 528 -16.30 -22.61 -37.10
C LYS A 528 -17.50 -22.62 -36.14
N GLU A 529 -17.81 -23.77 -35.55
CA GLU A 529 -18.89 -23.93 -34.58
C GLU A 529 -18.60 -23.14 -33.29
N ALA A 530 -17.38 -23.24 -32.76
CA ALA A 530 -16.97 -22.54 -31.54
C ALA A 530 -16.89 -21.00 -31.70
N HIS A 531 -16.72 -20.48 -32.91
CA HIS A 531 -16.51 -19.05 -33.18
C HIS A 531 -17.64 -18.39 -34.00
N GLY A 532 -18.80 -19.04 -34.10
CA GLY A 532 -20.02 -18.47 -34.68
C GLY A 532 -20.05 -18.38 -36.21
N GLY A 533 -19.21 -19.15 -36.91
CA GLY A 533 -18.99 -19.10 -38.37
C GLY A 533 -19.82 -20.08 -39.20
N GLY A 534 -21.03 -20.46 -38.78
CA GLY A 534 -21.93 -21.31 -39.58
C GLY A 534 -22.76 -20.49 -40.56
N ALA A 535 -22.32 -20.36 -41.83
CA ALA A 535 -23.18 -19.86 -42.90
C ALA A 535 -24.11 -20.98 -43.42
N ALA A 536 -25.32 -20.56 -43.76
CA ALA A 536 -26.42 -21.34 -44.30
C ALA A 536 -26.03 -22.26 -45.48
N GLY A 537 -26.43 -23.52 -45.39
CA GLY A 537 -26.34 -24.51 -46.47
C GLY A 537 -26.78 -25.88 -45.94
N ASP A 538 -27.72 -26.50 -46.64
CA ASP A 538 -28.32 -27.83 -46.41
C ASP A 538 -29.39 -27.90 -45.30
N GLU A 539 -30.58 -27.41 -45.68
CA GLU A 539 -31.86 -27.80 -45.11
C GLU A 539 -32.12 -29.30 -45.36
N GLU A 540 -32.04 -30.14 -44.33
CA GLU A 540 -32.82 -31.37 -44.29
C GLU A 540 -33.33 -31.69 -42.87
N LYS A 541 -34.60 -31.32 -42.68
CA LYS A 541 -35.61 -31.84 -41.73
C LYS A 541 -35.11 -32.66 -40.54
N VAL A 542 -34.85 -31.99 -39.43
CA VAL A 542 -35.14 -32.53 -38.09
C VAL A 542 -35.90 -31.47 -37.29
N GLN A 543 -36.90 -31.93 -36.55
CA GLN A 543 -37.94 -31.17 -35.88
C GLN A 543 -37.40 -30.05 -34.98
N GLN A 544 -38.20 -28.98 -34.86
CA GLN A 544 -38.00 -27.80 -34.02
C GLN A 544 -37.44 -28.13 -32.62
N GLN A 545 -36.13 -27.97 -32.47
CA GLN A 545 -35.50 -27.55 -31.22
C GLN A 545 -34.94 -26.16 -31.48
N GLU A 546 -35.38 -25.17 -30.70
CA GLU A 546 -34.81 -23.82 -30.74
C GLU A 546 -33.29 -23.93 -30.58
N LYS A 547 -32.52 -23.41 -31.55
CA LYS A 547 -31.06 -23.34 -31.41
C LYS A 547 -30.75 -22.55 -30.14
N PRO A 548 -29.96 -23.11 -29.20
CA PRO A 548 -29.65 -22.43 -27.95
C PRO A 548 -28.97 -21.09 -28.26
N LYS A 549 -29.42 -20.04 -27.58
CA LYS A 549 -28.83 -18.70 -27.67
C LYS A 549 -27.35 -18.80 -27.27
N PRO A 550 -26.40 -18.22 -28.03
CA PRO A 550 -24.99 -18.29 -27.68
C PRO A 550 -24.76 -17.67 -26.29
N LEU A 551 -23.95 -18.34 -25.47
CA LEU A 551 -23.69 -17.96 -24.08
C LEU A 551 -22.84 -16.69 -23.96
N TRP A 552 -22.24 -16.25 -25.06
CA TRP A 552 -21.37 -15.06 -25.14
C TRP A 552 -22.11 -13.83 -25.70
N SER A 553 -21.77 -12.66 -25.16
CA SER A 553 -22.33 -11.36 -25.56
C SER A 553 -21.82 -10.83 -26.89
N LYS A 554 -20.68 -11.34 -27.36
CA LYS A 554 -20.11 -11.06 -28.68
C LYS A 554 -19.28 -12.26 -29.17
N PRO A 555 -19.10 -12.42 -30.50
CA PRO A 555 -18.33 -13.54 -31.06
C PRO A 555 -16.94 -13.66 -30.41
N PRO A 556 -16.46 -14.88 -30.14
CA PRO A 556 -15.18 -15.09 -29.48
C PRO A 556 -14.02 -14.59 -30.34
N VAL A 557 -12.97 -14.06 -29.69
CA VAL A 557 -11.79 -13.52 -30.36
C VAL A 557 -10.63 -14.51 -30.22
N PRO A 558 -10.25 -15.24 -31.28
CA PRO A 558 -9.12 -16.17 -31.21
C PRO A 558 -7.79 -15.42 -31.32
N VAL A 559 -6.83 -15.80 -30.47
CA VAL A 559 -5.45 -15.34 -30.52
C VAL A 559 -4.55 -16.55 -30.73
N PHE A 560 -3.68 -16.49 -31.74
CA PHE A 560 -2.80 -17.60 -32.09
C PHE A 560 -1.33 -17.25 -31.84
N TYR A 561 -0.60 -18.18 -31.22
CA TYR A 561 0.82 -18.06 -30.96
C TYR A 561 1.59 -19.21 -31.63
N GLU A 562 2.72 -18.86 -32.22
CA GLU A 562 3.71 -19.81 -32.73
C GLU A 562 4.99 -19.65 -31.93
N VAL A 563 5.40 -20.72 -31.23
CA VAL A 563 6.48 -20.64 -30.25
C VAL A 563 7.60 -21.60 -30.62
N THR A 564 8.83 -21.12 -30.47
CA THR A 564 10.05 -21.94 -30.59
C THR A 564 10.66 -22.08 -29.20
N LEU A 565 10.69 -23.31 -28.67
CA LEU A 565 11.39 -23.63 -27.42
C LEU A 565 12.90 -23.64 -27.66
N VAL A 566 13.63 -22.81 -26.90
CA VAL A 566 15.09 -22.58 -27.07
C VAL A 566 15.93 -23.33 -26.02
N ILE A 567 15.31 -23.99 -25.05
CA ILE A 567 15.99 -24.77 -24.00
C ILE A 567 15.68 -26.25 -24.20
N SER A 568 16.73 -27.08 -24.16
CA SER A 568 16.62 -28.53 -24.02
C SER A 568 17.74 -29.00 -23.10
N SER A 569 17.42 -29.45 -21.90
CA SER A 569 18.34 -30.26 -21.10
C SER A 569 18.21 -31.74 -21.53
N PRO A 570 19.19 -32.60 -21.21
CA PRO A 570 19.09 -34.06 -21.40
C PRO A 570 17.89 -34.72 -20.69
N GLU A 571 17.20 -33.98 -19.83
CA GLU A 571 16.10 -34.47 -18.98
C GLU A 571 14.71 -34.13 -19.57
N GLY A 572 14.65 -33.44 -20.72
CA GLY A 572 13.39 -33.03 -21.35
C GLY A 572 12.76 -31.80 -20.69
N SER A 573 11.99 -31.05 -21.47
CA SER A 573 11.24 -29.85 -21.06
C SER A 573 10.21 -30.13 -19.98
#